data_AF-A0A956DZR8-F1
#
_entry.id   AF-A0A956DZR8-F1
#
_cell.length_a   1.000
_cell.length_b   1.000
_cell.length_c   1.000
_cell.angle_alpha   90.00
_cell.angle_beta   90.00
_cell.angle_gamma   90.00
#
_symmetry.space_group_name_H-M   'P 1'
#
loop_
_entity.id
_entity.type
_entity.pdbx_description
1 polymer ?
#
loop_
_entity_poly.entity_id
_entity_poly.type
_entity_poly.pdbx_seq_one_letter_code
_entity_poly.pdbx_strand_id
1 'polypeptide(L)'
;MTQDLLERLQAARNFSAPRVFRRMHEEAAEEGLPALGDRVRWWSLKRIARWQPPADWRAASDAVPFAQTSDGDLWCWYPSWATGNTPPVVLVRASEEARLYAPNFEGFLFRQLLDWLSGVPGAALDCDEAELESRARTAVDSVRPHLRSNWLALLDAVRERPLRRNERSGHLQFLEPEEVREIVQRELPFDRLNPGLLQVG
;
A
#
# COMPACT_ATOMS: atom_id res chain seq x y z
N MET A 1 8.07 21.79 -10.55
CA MET A 1 9.08 20.70 -10.61
C MET A 1 8.43 19.31 -10.50
N THR A 2 7.47 19.10 -9.59
CA THR A 2 6.74 17.82 -9.40
C THR A 2 5.98 17.36 -10.64
N GLN A 3 5.28 18.27 -11.33
CA GLN A 3 4.46 17.96 -12.51
C GLN A 3 5.28 17.55 -13.75
N ASP A 4 6.37 18.25 -14.06
CA ASP A 4 7.31 17.88 -15.13
C ASP A 4 7.93 16.48 -14.93
N LEU A 5 8.27 16.13 -13.68
CA LEU A 5 8.78 14.80 -13.34
C LEU A 5 7.72 13.70 -13.50
N LEU A 6 6.47 13.99 -13.14
CA LEU A 6 5.34 13.07 -13.34
C LEU A 6 5.08 12.84 -14.83
N GLU A 7 5.01 13.90 -15.63
CA GLU A 7 4.79 13.81 -17.08
C GLU A 7 5.91 13.01 -17.77
N ARG A 8 7.17 13.23 -17.38
CA ARG A 8 8.32 12.46 -17.90
C ARG A 8 8.28 10.99 -17.51
N LEU A 9 7.89 10.67 -16.27
CA LEU A 9 7.70 9.29 -15.81
C LEU A 9 6.60 8.60 -16.61
N GLN A 10 5.50 9.31 -16.83
CA GLN A 10 4.34 8.79 -17.55
C GLN A 10 4.68 8.50 -19.02
N ALA A 11 5.37 9.43 -19.68
CA ALA A 11 5.84 9.27 -21.05
C ALA A 11 6.87 8.13 -21.21
N ALA A 12 7.84 8.04 -20.30
CA ALA A 12 8.90 7.02 -20.37
C ALA A 12 8.41 5.59 -20.15
N ARG A 13 7.27 5.43 -19.47
CA ARG A 13 6.70 4.12 -19.11
C ARG A 13 5.37 3.81 -19.78
N ASN A 14 4.91 4.67 -20.70
CA ASN A 14 3.57 4.61 -21.30
C ASN A 14 2.48 4.35 -20.25
N PHE A 15 2.58 5.08 -19.14
CA PHE A 15 1.87 4.79 -17.89
C PHE A 15 1.27 6.08 -17.36
N SER A 16 0.08 6.07 -16.78
CA SER A 16 -0.43 7.22 -16.03
C SER A 16 -0.47 6.89 -14.55
N ALA A 17 0.39 7.56 -13.76
CA ALA A 17 0.32 7.47 -12.30
C ALA A 17 -1.11 7.74 -11.78
N PRO A 18 -1.62 6.92 -10.84
CA PRO A 18 -2.97 7.10 -10.30
C PRO A 18 -3.18 8.52 -9.77
N ARG A 19 -4.38 9.07 -9.97
CA ARG A 19 -4.73 10.43 -9.53
C ARG A 19 -4.44 10.64 -8.05
N VAL A 20 -4.77 9.65 -7.21
CA VAL A 20 -4.53 9.70 -5.77
C VAL A 20 -3.04 9.81 -5.44
N PHE A 21 -2.19 9.02 -6.10
CA PHE A 21 -0.74 9.10 -5.91
C PHE A 21 -0.17 10.47 -6.29
N ARG A 22 -0.63 11.04 -7.42
CA ARG A 22 -0.20 12.37 -7.86
C ARG A 22 -0.56 13.44 -6.83
N ARG A 23 -1.81 13.43 -6.38
CA ARG A 23 -2.30 14.35 -5.34
C ARG A 23 -1.50 14.23 -4.04
N MET A 24 -1.24 13.01 -3.57
CA MET A 24 -0.41 12.77 -2.38
C MET A 24 0.99 13.38 -2.53
N HIS A 25 1.61 13.28 -3.71
CA HIS A 25 2.93 13.86 -3.94
C HIS A 25 2.93 15.38 -4.11
N GLU A 26 1.82 15.97 -4.54
CA GLU A 26 1.62 17.41 -4.59
C GLU A 26 1.47 17.98 -3.18
N GLU A 27 0.64 17.35 -2.34
CA GLU A 27 0.38 17.73 -0.94
C GLU A 27 1.59 17.42 -0.02
N ALA A 28 2.34 16.35 -0.30
CA ALA A 28 3.51 15.97 0.50
C ALA A 28 4.68 16.98 0.47
N ALA A 29 4.69 17.92 -0.48
CA ALA A 29 5.64 19.02 -0.46
C ALA A 29 5.43 19.94 0.77
N GLU A 30 4.24 19.89 1.38
CA GLU A 30 3.85 20.67 2.55
C GLU A 30 3.80 19.81 3.82
N GLU A 31 3.26 18.59 3.74
CA GLU A 31 2.94 17.77 4.92
C GLU A 31 3.69 16.42 5.00
N GLY A 32 4.49 16.09 3.98
CA GLY A 32 5.07 14.75 3.83
C GLY A 32 4.07 13.70 3.34
N LEU A 33 4.55 12.50 3.00
CA LEU A 33 3.67 11.41 2.58
C LEU A 33 3.11 10.65 3.80
N PRO A 34 1.88 10.10 3.70
CA PRO A 34 1.25 9.31 4.76
C PRO A 34 2.17 8.25 5.36
N ALA A 35 2.28 8.23 6.68
CA ALA A 35 3.03 7.20 7.40
C ALA A 35 2.17 5.92 7.53
N LEU A 36 2.30 5.00 6.58
CA LEU A 36 1.62 3.69 6.59
C LEU A 36 2.48 2.62 7.29
N GLY A 37 3.03 2.99 8.46
CA GLY A 37 4.00 2.19 9.21
C GLY A 37 5.29 1.88 8.43
N ASP A 38 6.06 0.90 8.91
CA ASP A 38 7.36 0.52 8.32
C ASP A 38 7.25 -0.29 7.02
N ARG A 39 6.03 -0.60 6.60
CA ARG A 39 5.73 -1.41 5.41
C ARG A 39 5.83 -0.65 4.11
N VAL A 40 5.71 0.68 4.17
CA VAL A 40 5.69 1.53 2.97
C VAL A 40 6.71 2.64 3.11
N ARG A 41 7.88 2.44 2.51
CA ARG A 41 8.88 3.48 2.30
C ARG A 41 8.68 4.07 0.93
N TRP A 42 7.98 5.21 0.89
CA TRP A 42 7.68 5.92 -0.34
C TRP A 42 8.93 6.32 -1.11
N TRP A 43 8.86 6.20 -2.44
CA TRP A 43 9.93 6.69 -3.30
C TRP A 43 9.66 8.14 -3.73
N SER A 44 10.73 8.90 -3.89
CA SER A 44 10.63 10.20 -4.55
C SER A 44 10.34 10.00 -6.04
N LEU A 45 9.63 10.95 -6.66
CA LEU A 45 9.38 10.92 -8.11
C LEU A 45 10.67 10.81 -8.94
N LYS A 46 11.76 11.46 -8.47
CA LYS A 46 13.09 11.36 -9.10
C LYS A 46 13.62 9.93 -9.08
N ARG A 47 13.42 9.19 -7.99
CA ARG A 47 13.84 7.80 -7.87
C ARG A 47 13.02 6.91 -8.79
N ILE A 48 11.71 7.09 -8.83
CA ILE A 48 10.82 6.31 -9.71
C ILE A 48 11.20 6.53 -11.18
N ALA A 49 11.41 7.79 -11.59
CA ALA A 49 11.77 8.14 -12.97
C ALA A 49 13.14 7.58 -13.43
N ARG A 50 14.07 7.33 -12.49
CA ARG A 50 15.40 6.80 -12.77
C ARG A 50 15.50 5.28 -12.62
N TRP A 51 14.48 4.65 -12.08
CA TRP A 51 14.53 3.23 -11.81
C TRP A 51 14.58 2.43 -13.11
N GLN A 52 15.45 1.43 -13.13
CA GLN A 52 15.54 0.41 -14.17
C GLN A 52 15.52 -0.95 -13.48
N PRO A 53 14.72 -1.91 -13.97
CA PRO A 53 14.79 -3.26 -13.44
C PRO A 53 16.19 -3.85 -13.73
N PRO A 54 16.77 -4.64 -12.81
CA PRO A 54 17.83 -5.58 -13.12
C PRO A 54 17.48 -6.43 -14.34
N ALA A 55 18.48 -6.74 -15.17
CA ALA A 55 18.26 -7.39 -16.46
C ALA A 55 17.67 -8.80 -16.33
N ASP A 56 17.90 -9.47 -15.21
CA ASP A 56 17.40 -10.79 -14.86
C ASP A 56 15.96 -10.76 -14.30
N TRP A 57 15.51 -9.63 -13.75
CA TRP A 57 14.22 -9.55 -13.05
C TRP A 57 13.01 -9.49 -14.00
N ARG A 58 12.65 -10.64 -14.58
CA ARG A 58 11.55 -10.76 -15.57
C ARG A 58 10.22 -10.24 -15.05
N ALA A 59 9.87 -10.55 -13.79
CA ALA A 59 8.64 -10.09 -13.16
C ALA A 59 8.58 -8.56 -13.02
N ALA A 60 9.73 -7.87 -13.03
CA ALA A 60 9.81 -6.42 -12.91
C ALA A 60 9.81 -5.69 -14.27
N SER A 61 9.76 -6.41 -15.39
CA SER A 61 9.84 -5.83 -16.74
C SER A 61 8.73 -4.80 -17.04
N ASP A 62 7.54 -5.01 -16.49
CA ASP A 62 6.39 -4.10 -16.58
C ASP A 62 6.06 -3.41 -15.24
N ALA A 63 6.82 -3.70 -14.18
CA ALA A 63 6.57 -3.13 -12.87
C ALA A 63 7.01 -1.66 -12.81
N VAL A 64 6.13 -0.79 -12.30
CA VAL A 64 6.48 0.60 -12.01
C VAL A 64 6.52 0.79 -10.50
N PRO A 65 7.71 0.76 -9.85
CA PRO A 65 7.81 0.87 -8.40
C PRO A 65 7.46 2.27 -7.91
N PHE A 66 6.81 2.35 -6.76
CA PHE A 66 6.45 3.62 -6.11
C PHE A 66 6.81 3.67 -4.62
N ALA A 67 7.05 2.51 -4.02
CA ALA A 67 7.52 2.38 -2.65
C ALA A 67 8.27 1.05 -2.50
N GLN A 68 8.84 0.82 -1.31
CA GLN A 68 9.42 -0.46 -0.94
C GLN A 68 9.11 -0.81 0.52
N THR A 69 9.23 -2.09 0.88
CA THR A 69 9.20 -2.55 2.27
C THR A 69 10.54 -2.27 2.97
N SER A 70 10.61 -2.53 4.28
CA SER A 70 11.85 -2.52 5.05
C SER A 70 12.91 -3.47 4.49
N ASP A 71 12.45 -4.61 3.96
CA ASP A 71 13.29 -5.72 3.51
C ASP A 71 13.73 -5.56 2.04
N GLY A 72 13.28 -4.48 1.37
CA GLY A 72 13.68 -4.13 0.02
C GLY A 72 12.74 -4.62 -1.08
N ASP A 73 11.67 -5.35 -0.76
CA ASP A 73 10.63 -5.72 -1.73
C ASP A 73 9.95 -4.47 -2.27
N LEU A 74 9.56 -4.50 -3.55
CA LEU A 74 9.02 -3.33 -4.23
C LEU A 74 7.50 -3.35 -4.27
N TRP A 75 6.89 -2.23 -3.89
CA TRP A 75 5.50 -1.94 -4.21
C TRP A 75 5.44 -1.30 -5.59
N CYS A 76 4.74 -1.96 -6.52
CA CYS A 76 4.70 -1.57 -7.92
C CYS A 76 3.27 -1.46 -8.43
N TRP A 77 3.06 -0.55 -9.38
CA TRP A 77 1.95 -0.69 -10.32
C TRP A 77 2.31 -1.71 -11.40
N TYR A 78 1.31 -2.41 -11.91
CA TYR A 78 1.49 -3.40 -12.98
C TYR A 78 0.57 -3.09 -14.17
N PRO A 79 0.98 -2.20 -15.10
CA PRO A 79 0.14 -1.65 -16.16
C PRO A 79 -0.46 -2.71 -17.09
N SER A 80 0.27 -3.77 -17.43
CA SER A 80 -0.23 -4.88 -18.26
C SER A 80 -1.37 -5.67 -17.62
N TRP A 81 -1.58 -5.55 -16.31
CA TRP A 81 -2.70 -6.16 -15.58
C TRP A 81 -3.82 -5.16 -15.30
N ALA A 82 -3.75 -3.94 -15.85
CA ALA A 82 -4.77 -2.93 -15.66
C ALA A 82 -6.13 -3.42 -16.19
N THR A 83 -7.18 -3.12 -15.43
CA THR A 83 -8.57 -3.22 -15.90
C THR A 83 -9.05 -1.79 -16.17
N GLY A 84 -9.15 -1.43 -17.45
CA GLY A 84 -9.35 -0.03 -17.85
C GLY A 84 -8.10 0.83 -17.58
N ASN A 85 -8.30 2.04 -17.04
CA ASN A 85 -7.21 3.00 -16.78
C ASN A 85 -6.54 2.86 -15.40
N THR A 86 -6.86 1.79 -14.66
CA THR A 86 -6.42 1.64 -13.28
C THR A 86 -5.51 0.43 -13.15
N PRO A 87 -4.19 0.63 -12.98
CA PRO A 87 -3.25 -0.46 -12.78
C PRO A 87 -3.42 -1.03 -11.36
N PRO A 88 -3.39 -2.37 -11.20
CA PRO A 88 -3.31 -2.96 -9.89
C PRO A 88 -1.97 -2.65 -9.21
N VAL A 89 -1.95 -2.84 -7.90
CA VAL A 89 -0.74 -2.80 -7.08
C VAL A 89 -0.30 -4.20 -6.75
N VAL A 90 0.99 -4.48 -6.97
CA VAL A 90 1.66 -5.74 -6.67
C VAL A 90 2.83 -5.52 -5.70
N LEU A 91 3.18 -6.56 -4.94
CA LEU A 91 4.45 -6.67 -4.24
C LEU A 91 5.39 -7.53 -5.09
N VAL A 92 6.49 -6.96 -5.58
CA VAL A 92 7.52 -7.67 -6.33
C VAL A 92 8.68 -7.98 -5.39
N ARG A 93 8.93 -9.26 -5.17
CA ARG A 93 10.00 -9.76 -4.30
C ARG A 93 11.29 -9.95 -5.07
N ALA A 94 12.41 -9.85 -4.37
CA ALA A 94 13.74 -10.11 -4.94
C ALA A 94 13.86 -11.51 -5.57
N SER A 95 13.06 -12.49 -5.11
CA SER A 95 12.96 -13.84 -5.67
C SER A 95 12.16 -13.92 -6.98
N GLU A 96 11.97 -12.80 -7.69
CA GLU A 96 11.19 -12.68 -8.93
C GLU A 96 9.69 -13.01 -8.83
N GLU A 97 9.14 -13.15 -7.63
CA GLU A 97 7.70 -13.35 -7.45
C GLU A 97 6.97 -12.00 -7.38
N ALA A 98 5.97 -11.79 -8.25
CA ALA A 98 5.02 -10.70 -8.13
C ALA A 98 3.69 -11.21 -7.55
N ARG A 99 3.27 -10.61 -6.42
CA ARG A 99 2.00 -10.96 -5.76
C ARG A 99 1.04 -9.78 -5.84
N LEU A 100 -0.16 -10.02 -6.35
CA LEU A 100 -1.20 -9.01 -6.37
C LEU A 100 -1.58 -8.61 -4.93
N TYR A 101 -1.64 -7.31 -4.67
CA TYR A 101 -1.96 -6.79 -3.35
C TYR A 101 -3.25 -5.97 -3.35
N ALA A 102 -3.50 -5.14 -4.36
CA ALA A 102 -4.74 -4.38 -4.45
C ALA A 102 -5.15 -4.15 -5.91
N PRO A 103 -6.45 -4.02 -6.20
CA PRO A 103 -6.94 -3.76 -7.56
C PRO A 103 -6.56 -2.37 -8.08
N ASN A 104 -6.24 -1.44 -7.18
CA ASN A 104 -5.86 -0.07 -7.50
C ASN A 104 -5.12 0.57 -6.31
N PHE A 105 -4.65 1.81 -6.51
CA PHE A 105 -3.87 2.51 -5.49
C PHE A 105 -4.68 2.94 -4.26
N GLU A 106 -5.95 3.32 -4.42
CA GLU A 106 -6.83 3.60 -3.26
C GLU A 106 -7.00 2.34 -2.39
N GLY A 107 -7.23 1.19 -3.04
CA GLY A 107 -7.33 -0.11 -2.36
C GLY A 107 -6.04 -0.53 -1.69
N PHE A 108 -4.87 -0.14 -2.25
CA PHE A 108 -3.58 -0.33 -1.59
C PHE A 108 -3.51 0.46 -0.27
N LEU A 109 -3.86 1.76 -0.28
CA LEU A 109 -3.86 2.58 0.93
C LEU A 109 -4.81 2.02 2.00
N PHE A 110 -6.03 1.66 1.59
CA PHE A 110 -7.02 1.05 2.47
C PHE A 110 -6.53 -0.26 3.09
N ARG A 111 -6.00 -1.17 2.26
CA ARG A 111 -5.47 -2.46 2.73
C ARG A 111 -4.27 -2.29 3.65
N GLN A 112 -3.37 -1.35 3.38
CA GLN A 112 -2.23 -1.08 4.27
C GLN A 112 -2.67 -0.62 5.65
N LEU A 113 -3.74 0.17 5.75
CA LEU A 113 -4.29 0.57 7.04
C LEU A 113 -4.93 -0.61 7.78
N LEU A 114 -5.68 -1.48 7.09
CA LEU A 114 -6.23 -2.69 7.71
C LEU A 114 -5.12 -3.61 8.24
N ASP A 115 -4.10 -3.85 7.41
CA ASP A 115 -2.92 -4.63 7.78
C ASP A 115 -2.18 -4.00 8.98
N TRP A 116 -2.09 -2.67 9.04
CA TRP A 116 -1.47 -1.97 10.17
C TRP A 116 -2.33 -2.06 11.45
N LEU A 117 -3.66 -1.93 11.33
CA LEU A 117 -4.61 -2.05 12.43
C LEU A 117 -4.69 -3.47 13.02
N SER A 118 -4.22 -4.49 12.31
CA SER A 118 -4.17 -5.88 12.80
C SER A 118 -2.88 -6.27 13.50
N GLY A 119 -2.05 -5.31 13.97
CA GLY A 119 -0.97 -5.60 14.91
C GLY A 119 0.27 -6.29 14.33
N VAL A 120 0.62 -6.00 13.07
CA VAL A 120 1.77 -6.63 12.38
C VAL A 120 3.09 -6.44 13.16
N PRO A 121 4.01 -7.44 13.15
CA PRO A 121 5.26 -7.40 13.88
C PRO A 121 6.20 -6.30 13.40
N GLY A 122 6.79 -5.56 14.35
CA GLY A 122 7.76 -4.48 14.11
C GLY A 122 7.32 -3.14 14.69
N ALA A 123 6.01 -2.91 14.81
CA ALA A 123 5.47 -1.76 15.51
C ALA A 123 5.34 -2.06 17.02
N ALA A 124 6.38 -1.68 17.75
CA ALA A 124 6.37 -1.41 19.18
C ALA A 124 5.83 -2.52 20.11
N LEU A 125 6.75 -3.36 20.59
CA LEU A 125 6.59 -4.09 21.85
C LEU A 125 6.35 -3.13 23.05
N ASP A 126 6.61 -1.82 22.87
CA ASP A 126 6.59 -0.80 23.92
C ASP A 126 5.58 0.36 23.67
N CYS A 127 4.52 0.17 22.85
CA CYS A 127 3.46 1.18 22.77
C CYS A 127 2.31 0.85 23.73
N ASP A 128 1.83 1.85 24.45
CA ASP A 128 0.61 1.72 25.24
C ASP A 128 -0.65 1.89 24.36
N GLU A 129 -1.82 1.61 24.94
CA GLU A 129 -3.10 1.69 24.23
C GLU A 129 -3.37 3.09 23.67
N ALA A 130 -3.08 4.14 24.44
CA ALA A 130 -3.34 5.53 24.06
C ALA A 130 -2.44 5.97 22.89
N GLU A 131 -1.18 5.56 22.90
CA GLU A 131 -0.25 5.79 21.80
C GLU A 131 -0.70 5.06 20.53
N LEU A 132 -1.12 3.80 20.65
CA LEU A 132 -1.60 3.03 19.50
C LEU A 132 -2.86 3.65 18.88
N GLU A 133 -3.81 4.08 19.71
CA GLU A 133 -5.01 4.79 19.26
C GLU A 133 -4.67 6.13 18.56
N SER A 134 -3.73 6.88 19.11
CA SER A 134 -3.27 8.15 18.53
C SER A 134 -2.59 7.95 17.17
N ARG A 135 -1.72 6.93 17.07
CA ARG A 135 -1.09 6.54 15.81
C ARG A 135 -2.11 6.07 14.78
N ALA A 136 -3.12 5.32 15.21
CA ALA A 136 -4.20 4.83 14.33
C ALA A 136 -5.02 5.98 13.76
N ARG A 137 -5.34 6.96 14.61
CA ARG A 137 -6.00 8.19 14.20
C ARG A 137 -5.21 8.95 13.16
N THR A 138 -3.93 9.20 13.47
CA THR A 138 -3.02 9.92 12.56
C THR A 138 -2.90 9.21 11.21
N ALA A 139 -2.75 7.88 11.21
CA ALA A 139 -2.62 7.10 9.99
C ALA A 139 -3.88 7.17 9.12
N VAL A 140 -5.07 6.97 9.71
CA VAL A 140 -6.34 7.06 8.97
C VAL A 140 -6.60 8.47 8.45
N ASP A 141 -6.36 9.49 9.28
CA ASP A 141 -6.60 10.88 8.90
C ASP A 141 -5.67 11.33 7.76
N SER A 142 -4.42 10.85 7.73
CA SER A 142 -3.45 11.15 6.67
C SER A 142 -3.86 10.66 5.27
N VAL A 143 -4.73 9.65 5.17
CA VAL A 143 -5.25 9.17 3.88
C VAL A 143 -6.72 9.50 3.67
N ARG A 144 -7.37 10.14 4.64
CA ARG A 144 -8.79 10.49 4.58
C ARG A 144 -9.18 11.24 3.30
N PRO A 145 -8.38 12.21 2.78
CA PRO A 145 -8.68 12.91 1.53
C PRO A 145 -8.65 12.03 0.27
N HIS A 146 -8.18 10.78 0.39
CA HIS A 146 -7.83 9.90 -0.71
C HIS A 146 -8.67 8.63 -0.79
N LEU A 147 -9.45 8.32 0.25
CA LEU A 147 -10.28 7.13 0.31
C LEU A 147 -11.76 7.45 0.12
N ARG A 148 -12.51 6.42 -0.29
CA ARG A 148 -13.97 6.48 -0.46
C ARG A 148 -14.66 6.50 0.90
N SER A 149 -15.81 7.15 0.98
CA SER A 149 -16.56 7.35 2.23
C SER A 149 -16.94 6.04 2.92
N ASN A 150 -17.28 4.99 2.17
CA ASN A 150 -17.60 3.67 2.73
C ASN A 150 -16.39 3.01 3.42
N TRP A 151 -15.20 3.13 2.84
CA TRP A 151 -13.97 2.62 3.45
C TRP A 151 -13.55 3.44 4.67
N LEU A 152 -13.74 4.76 4.63
CA LEU A 152 -13.52 5.62 5.79
C LEU A 152 -14.44 5.26 6.94
N ALA A 153 -15.73 5.08 6.67
CA ALA A 153 -16.69 4.65 7.68
C ALA A 153 -16.30 3.30 8.30
N LEU A 154 -15.74 2.38 7.50
CA LEU A 154 -15.23 1.10 8.01
C LEU A 154 -14.00 1.31 8.90
N LEU A 155 -13.01 2.09 8.47
CA LEU A 155 -11.81 2.37 9.26
C LEU A 155 -12.14 3.07 10.58
N ASP A 156 -13.06 4.03 10.55
CA ASP A 156 -13.56 4.71 11.74
C ASP A 156 -14.27 3.69 12.66
N ALA A 157 -15.16 2.84 12.13
CA ALA A 157 -15.81 1.80 12.92
C ALA A 157 -14.85 0.74 13.50
N VAL A 158 -13.71 0.49 12.85
CA VAL A 158 -12.65 -0.39 13.39
C VAL A 158 -11.92 0.29 14.55
N ARG A 159 -11.63 1.58 14.43
CA ARG A 159 -10.92 2.35 15.46
C ARG A 159 -11.73 2.60 16.73
N GLU A 160 -13.06 2.56 16.65
CA GLU A 160 -13.94 2.65 17.83
C GLU A 160 -14.06 1.33 18.60
N ARG A 161 -13.44 0.24 18.11
CA ARG A 161 -13.45 -1.06 18.80
C ARG A 161 -12.43 -1.05 19.94
N PRO A 162 -12.69 -1.78 21.03
CA PRO A 162 -11.70 -1.95 22.08
C PRO A 162 -10.47 -2.67 21.52
N LEU A 163 -9.27 -2.16 21.86
CA LEU A 163 -8.02 -2.83 21.58
C LEU A 163 -7.99 -4.21 22.23
N ARG A 164 -7.43 -5.18 21.51
CA ARG A 164 -7.27 -6.55 21.97
C ARG A 164 -5.80 -6.89 21.98
N ARG A 165 -5.38 -7.68 22.96
CA ARG A 165 -4.03 -8.25 22.96
C ARG A 165 -4.05 -9.58 22.20
N ASN A 166 -3.25 -9.67 21.15
CA ASN A 166 -3.04 -10.91 20.40
C ASN A 166 -2.33 -11.93 21.30
N GLU A 167 -2.93 -13.10 21.52
CA GLU A 167 -2.36 -14.11 22.43
C GLU A 167 -1.03 -14.69 21.93
N ARG A 168 -0.79 -14.66 20.61
CA ARG A 168 0.40 -15.25 19.98
C ARG A 168 1.57 -14.29 19.92
N SER A 169 1.33 -13.03 19.55
CA SER A 169 2.39 -12.01 19.43
C SER A 169 2.54 -11.15 20.68
N GLY A 170 1.52 -11.11 21.55
CA GLY A 170 1.45 -10.19 22.68
C GLY A 170 1.17 -8.74 22.30
N HIS A 171 1.01 -8.43 21.00
CA HIS A 171 0.79 -7.07 20.51
C HIS A 171 -0.67 -6.63 20.68
N LEU A 172 -0.88 -5.32 20.83
CA LEU A 172 -2.21 -4.72 20.77
C LEU A 172 -2.66 -4.59 19.30
N GLN A 173 -3.93 -4.89 19.03
CA GLN A 173 -4.52 -4.85 17.69
C GLN A 173 -6.00 -4.46 17.76
N PHE A 174 -6.50 -3.81 16.69
CA PHE A 174 -7.92 -3.52 16.51
C PHE A 174 -8.65 -4.62 15.75
N LEU A 175 -7.92 -5.38 14.93
CA LEU A 175 -8.44 -6.44 14.06
C LEU A 175 -7.61 -7.72 14.21
N GLU A 176 -8.28 -8.85 14.12
CA GLU A 176 -7.59 -10.12 13.87
C GLU A 176 -7.18 -10.23 12.38
N PRO A 177 -6.11 -10.98 12.06
CA PRO A 177 -5.71 -11.24 10.68
C PRO A 177 -6.82 -11.86 9.81
N GLU A 178 -7.69 -12.68 10.41
CA GLU A 178 -8.86 -13.27 9.77
C GLU A 178 -9.88 -12.19 9.37
N GLU A 179 -10.16 -11.22 10.24
CA GLU A 179 -11.07 -10.11 9.96
C GLU A 179 -10.53 -9.23 8.82
N VAL A 180 -9.22 -8.96 8.79
CA VAL A 180 -8.58 -8.25 7.68
C VAL A 180 -8.82 -9.01 6.37
N ARG A 181 -8.61 -10.33 6.36
CA ARG A 181 -8.83 -11.15 5.15
C ARG A 181 -10.28 -11.07 4.67
N GLU A 182 -11.25 -11.15 5.58
CA GLU A 182 -12.67 -11.03 5.24
C GLU A 182 -13.03 -9.65 4.68
N ILE A 183 -12.56 -8.58 5.32
CA ILE A 183 -12.79 -7.20 4.87
C ILE A 183 -12.16 -7.00 3.49
N VAL A 184 -10.93 -7.44 3.28
CA VAL A 184 -10.23 -7.32 1.99
C VAL A 184 -10.97 -8.09 0.90
N GLN A 185 -11.41 -9.33 1.17
CA GLN A 185 -12.14 -10.12 0.20
C GLN A 185 -13.48 -9.48 -0.20
N ARG A 186 -14.17 -8.84 0.77
CA ARG A 186 -15.45 -8.16 0.55
C ARG A 186 -15.30 -6.81 -0.16
N GLU A 187 -14.37 -5.98 0.28
CA GLU A 187 -14.25 -4.57 -0.12
C GLU A 187 -13.30 -4.35 -1.31
N LEU A 188 -12.38 -5.28 -1.54
CA LEU A 188 -11.44 -5.27 -2.65
C LEU A 188 -11.62 -6.50 -3.56
N PRO A 189 -12.86 -6.81 -4.01
CA PRO A 189 -13.09 -7.98 -4.83
C PRO A 189 -12.32 -7.83 -6.14
N PHE A 190 -11.44 -8.79 -6.41
CA PHE A 190 -10.72 -8.85 -7.68
C PHE A 190 -10.30 -10.28 -7.94
N ASP A 191 -10.52 -10.75 -9.17
CA ASP A 191 -10.38 -12.16 -9.57
C ASP A 191 -8.98 -12.76 -9.31
N ARG A 192 -7.99 -11.91 -9.08
CA ARG A 192 -6.58 -12.28 -8.85
C ARG A 192 -6.10 -12.02 -7.42
N LEU A 193 -6.99 -11.79 -6.47
CA LEU A 193 -6.64 -11.65 -5.05
C LEU A 193 -6.48 -13.06 -4.43
N ASN A 194 -5.31 -13.68 -4.65
CA ASN A 194 -4.89 -15.06 -4.28
C ASN A 194 -5.08 -16.21 -5.31
N PRO A 195 -4.72 -16.11 -6.60
CA PRO A 195 -4.34 -17.31 -7.32
C PRO A 195 -2.93 -17.69 -6.82
N GLY A 196 -2.71 -18.96 -6.51
CA GLY A 196 -1.38 -19.46 -6.11
C GLY A 196 -0.30 -18.93 -7.06
N LEU A 197 0.86 -18.59 -6.47
CA LEU A 197 2.13 -18.26 -7.13
C LEU A 197 2.02 -18.19 -8.66
N LEU A 198 1.93 -16.98 -9.21
CA LEU A 198 2.18 -16.80 -10.63
C LEU A 198 3.65 -17.13 -10.88
N GLN A 199 3.93 -18.39 -11.21
CA GLN A 199 5.16 -18.72 -11.91
C GLN A 199 5.04 -18.07 -13.28
N VAL A 200 5.78 -16.98 -13.46
CA VAL A 200 5.99 -16.40 -14.78
C VAL A 200 6.91 -17.38 -15.51
N GLY A 201 6.33 -18.17 -16.42
CA GLY A 201 7.08 -19.07 -17.31
C GLY A 201 8.00 -18.32 -18.27
#